data_AF-A0A3B0BEQ0-F1
#
_entry.id   AF-A0A3B0BEQ0-F1
#
_cell.length_a   1.000
_cell.length_b   1.000
_cell.length_c   1.000
_cell.angle_alpha   90.00
_cell.angle_beta   90.00
_cell.angle_gamma   90.00
#
_symmetry.space_group_name_H-M   'P 1'
#
loop_
_entity.id
_entity.type
_entity.pdbx_description
1 polymer ?
#
loop_
_entity_poly.entity_id
_entity_poly.type
_entity_poly.pdbx_seq_one_letter_code
_entity_poly.pdbx_strand_id
1 'polypeptide(L)'
;MLGAPAAHAVTVDVAYACKTPIGDKSAVSPIDIKSVADGSSYKLTMSFEKGVSSSPIELGKGAMKPSAVIKVGGADSGTVAVSGPANAEPIPANTPIKISDLSGTYTPKKSGSVTFTASTLTISALGTTTTCTPTNNPKPSLTLEIKGDGGSGSGGSGSGGSGSGGSGSGSGGSGSGGSGSGGSGSGGSGSGGASSGGASTGGSSSTGGSSATGGSSGGQLPQTGPADSAIALGTLGGTVLLTGIAGTLWLTRRRRAGVR
;
A
#
# COMPACT_ATOMS: atom_id res chain seq x y z
N MET A 1 25.30 -23.06 2.87
CA MET A 1 24.20 -22.71 1.94
C MET A 1 23.12 -22.03 2.76
N LEU A 2 23.13 -20.69 2.85
CA LEU A 2 22.06 -19.95 3.53
C LEU A 2 20.80 -20.06 2.66
N GLY A 3 19.77 -20.75 3.16
CA GLY A 3 18.46 -20.76 2.51
C GLY A 3 17.93 -19.33 2.45
N ALA A 4 17.63 -18.85 1.25
CA ALA A 4 16.93 -17.58 1.09
C ALA A 4 15.64 -17.63 1.92
N PRO A 5 15.31 -16.57 2.70
CA PRO A 5 14.05 -16.52 3.41
C PRO A 5 12.91 -16.69 2.39
N ALA A 6 11.92 -17.52 2.74
CA ALA A 6 10.75 -17.72 1.91
C ALA A 6 10.01 -16.38 1.78
N ALA A 7 10.17 -15.73 0.63
CA ALA A 7 9.50 -14.49 0.30
C ALA A 7 8.24 -14.85 -0.51
N HIS A 8 7.07 -14.59 0.07
CA HIS A 8 5.81 -14.67 -0.65
C HIS A 8 5.49 -13.28 -1.18
N ALA A 9 5.82 -13.05 -2.45
CA ALA A 9 5.45 -11.85 -3.19
C ALA A 9 4.19 -12.12 -4.01
N VAL A 10 3.17 -11.29 -3.85
CA VAL A 10 1.93 -11.35 -4.62
C VAL A 10 1.57 -9.96 -5.11
N THR A 11 1.11 -9.86 -6.35
CA THR A 11 0.54 -8.62 -6.86
C THR A 11 -0.79 -8.35 -6.16
N VAL A 12 -0.96 -7.16 -5.59
CA VAL A 12 -2.16 -6.73 -4.89
C VAL A 12 -2.77 -5.52 -5.58
N ASP A 13 -4.06 -5.59 -5.91
CA ASP A 13 -4.81 -4.44 -6.42
C ASP A 13 -5.04 -3.40 -5.32
N VAL A 14 -4.49 -2.20 -5.52
CA VAL A 14 -4.66 -1.08 -4.62
C VAL A 14 -5.50 -0.01 -5.28
N ALA A 15 -6.63 0.31 -4.66
CA ALA A 15 -7.48 1.42 -5.08
C ALA A 15 -6.92 2.71 -4.46
N TYR A 16 -6.35 3.59 -5.29
CA TYR A 16 -5.84 4.88 -4.87
C TYR A 16 -6.86 5.99 -5.11
N ALA A 17 -7.05 6.83 -4.09
CA ALA A 17 -7.64 8.15 -4.23
C ALA A 17 -6.52 9.20 -4.25
N CYS A 18 -6.35 9.85 -5.39
CA CYS A 18 -5.31 10.83 -5.64
C CYS A 18 -5.87 12.25 -5.53
N LYS A 19 -5.35 13.00 -4.55
CA LYS A 19 -5.59 14.44 -4.39
C LYS A 19 -4.59 15.21 -5.23
N THR A 20 -5.08 16.02 -6.15
CA THR A 20 -4.26 16.91 -6.99
C THR A 20 -4.80 18.33 -6.91
N PRO A 21 -3.97 19.37 -7.13
CA PRO A 21 -4.44 20.76 -7.18
C PRO A 21 -5.50 21.02 -8.26
N ILE A 22 -5.54 20.20 -9.30
CA ILE A 22 -6.45 20.33 -10.45
C ILE A 22 -7.72 19.47 -10.31
N GLY A 23 -7.87 18.75 -9.19
CA GLY A 23 -9.04 17.93 -8.89
C GLY A 23 -8.70 16.50 -8.47
N ASP A 24 -9.66 15.84 -7.83
CA ASP A 24 -9.50 14.48 -7.34
C ASP A 24 -9.55 13.47 -8.48
N LYS A 25 -8.72 12.43 -8.36
CA LYS A 25 -8.68 11.29 -9.28
C LYS A 25 -8.69 9.99 -8.48
N SER A 26 -9.09 8.91 -9.12
CA SER A 26 -8.95 7.57 -8.56
C SER A 26 -8.51 6.58 -9.62
N ALA A 27 -7.75 5.58 -9.20
CA ALA A 27 -7.30 4.49 -10.06
C ALA A 27 -7.04 3.23 -9.23
N VAL A 28 -7.19 2.07 -9.85
CA VAL A 28 -6.75 0.80 -9.28
C VAL A 28 -5.44 0.41 -9.94
N SER A 29 -4.40 0.18 -9.15
CA SER A 29 -3.10 -0.26 -9.63
C SER A 29 -2.68 -1.56 -8.97
N PRO A 30 -2.40 -2.61 -9.76
CA PRO A 30 -1.76 -3.81 -9.26
C PRO A 30 -0.32 -3.46 -8.84
N ILE A 31 -0.01 -3.71 -7.57
CA ILE A 31 1.30 -3.42 -6.98
C ILE A 31 1.95 -4.71 -6.56
N ASP A 32 3.23 -4.84 -6.91
CA ASP A 32 4.12 -5.89 -6.42
C ASP A 32 5.23 -5.27 -5.57
N ILE A 33 5.59 -5.92 -4.46
CA ILE A 33 6.75 -5.53 -3.65
C ILE A 33 7.68 -6.72 -3.58
N LYS A 34 8.91 -6.53 -4.03
CA LYS A 34 9.99 -7.52 -3.96
C LYS A 34 11.04 -7.05 -2.97
N SER A 35 11.79 -8.01 -2.43
CA SER A 35 12.97 -7.73 -1.62
C SER A 35 14.15 -8.54 -2.11
N VAL A 36 15.34 -7.94 -2.04
CA VAL A 36 16.61 -8.62 -2.20
C VAL A 36 17.42 -8.40 -0.93
N ALA A 37 17.95 -9.48 -0.35
CA ALA A 37 18.83 -9.39 0.81
C ALA A 37 20.15 -8.70 0.42
N ASP A 38 20.57 -7.75 1.25
CA ASP A 38 21.80 -6.96 1.09
C ASP A 38 22.47 -6.83 2.47
N GLY A 39 23.33 -7.80 2.79
CA GLY A 39 23.96 -7.93 4.10
C GLY A 39 22.92 -8.12 5.22
N SER A 40 22.87 -7.18 6.17
CA SER A 40 21.90 -7.15 7.27
C SER A 40 20.60 -6.41 6.94
N SER A 41 20.45 -5.95 5.69
CA SER A 41 19.30 -5.19 5.22
C SER A 41 18.63 -5.85 4.02
N TYR A 42 17.48 -5.32 3.61
CA TYR A 42 16.72 -5.78 2.45
C TYR A 42 16.44 -4.58 1.56
N LYS A 43 16.89 -4.65 0.30
CA LYS A 43 16.49 -3.69 -0.72
C LYS A 43 15.07 -4.05 -1.17
N LEU A 44 14.11 -3.20 -0.84
CA LEU A 44 12.75 -3.29 -1.31
C LEU A 44 12.62 -2.65 -2.69
N THR A 45 11.86 -3.27 -3.57
CA THR A 45 11.46 -2.73 -4.88
C THR A 45 9.95 -2.82 -5.00
N MET A 46 9.28 -1.68 -5.13
CA MET A 46 7.84 -1.57 -5.33
C MET A 46 7.56 -1.21 -6.78
N SER A 47 6.80 -2.07 -7.46
CA SER A 47 6.48 -1.96 -8.89
C SER A 47 4.99 -1.74 -9.09
N PHE A 48 4.65 -0.91 -10.07
CA PHE A 48 3.28 -0.60 -10.47
C PHE A 48 3.04 -1.16 -11.87
N GLU A 49 2.12 -2.11 -12.00
CA GLU A 49 1.82 -2.70 -13.32
C GLU A 49 1.01 -1.74 -14.19
N LYS A 50 0.14 -0.94 -13.55
CA LYS A 50 -0.71 0.07 -14.21
C LYS A 50 -0.41 1.48 -13.71
N GLY A 51 -0.72 2.46 -14.53
CA GLY A 51 -0.63 3.87 -14.16
C GLY A 51 -1.74 4.25 -13.17
N VAL A 52 -1.39 5.10 -12.20
CA VAL A 52 -2.30 5.55 -11.14
C VAL A 52 -3.06 6.84 -11.49
N SER A 53 -2.66 7.53 -12.57
CA SER A 53 -3.25 8.81 -12.98
C SER A 53 -2.92 9.14 -14.44
N SER A 54 -3.60 10.15 -15.00
CA SER A 54 -3.31 10.73 -16.31
C SER A 54 -3.18 12.25 -16.15
N SER A 55 -2.12 12.84 -16.72
CA SER A 55 -1.88 14.29 -16.68
C SER A 55 -2.58 14.97 -17.86
N PRO A 56 -3.31 16.10 -17.68
CA PRO A 56 -3.93 16.83 -18.80
C PRO A 56 -2.93 17.61 -19.64
N ILE A 57 -1.70 17.78 -19.16
CA ILE A 57 -0.60 18.46 -19.86
C ILE A 57 0.56 17.50 -20.09
N GLU A 58 1.37 17.82 -21.10
CA GLU A 58 2.63 17.10 -21.34
C GLU A 58 3.63 17.36 -20.20
N LEU A 59 4.27 16.30 -19.73
CA LEU A 59 5.36 16.37 -18.77
C LEU A 59 6.66 16.09 -19.49
N GLY A 60 7.57 17.07 -19.50
CA GLY A 60 8.89 16.89 -20.09
C GLY A 60 9.68 15.74 -19.44
N LYS A 61 10.74 15.31 -20.10
CA LYS A 61 11.70 14.34 -19.55
C LYS A 61 12.19 14.80 -18.17
N GLY A 62 12.12 13.90 -17.19
CA GLY A 62 12.56 14.15 -15.82
C GLY A 62 11.64 15.04 -14.97
N ALA A 63 10.50 15.48 -15.51
CA ALA A 63 9.57 16.37 -14.83
C ALA A 63 8.76 15.68 -13.73
N MET A 64 8.52 14.37 -13.83
CA MET A 64 7.75 13.56 -12.89
C MET A 64 8.68 12.71 -12.03
N LYS A 65 8.57 12.82 -10.70
CA LYS A 65 9.32 12.05 -9.71
C LYS A 65 8.36 11.31 -8.77
N PRO A 66 8.37 9.97 -8.76
CA PRO A 66 7.51 9.21 -7.87
C PRO A 66 8.24 8.82 -6.57
N SER A 67 7.49 8.80 -5.48
CA SER A 67 7.93 8.32 -4.17
C SER A 67 6.75 7.69 -3.45
N ALA A 68 6.96 6.70 -2.61
CA ALA A 68 5.89 6.08 -1.85
C ALA A 68 6.35 5.67 -0.46
N VAL A 69 5.38 5.30 0.36
CA VAL A 69 5.59 4.70 1.66
C VAL A 69 5.09 3.26 1.62
N ILE A 70 5.89 2.36 2.17
CA ILE A 70 5.50 0.98 2.44
C ILE A 70 5.27 0.85 3.94
N LYS A 71 4.10 0.38 4.35
CA LYS A 71 3.79 0.10 5.76
C LYS A 71 4.34 -1.26 6.14
N VAL A 72 5.04 -1.31 7.27
CA VAL A 72 5.60 -2.54 7.84
C VAL A 72 4.72 -3.01 9.00
N GLY A 73 4.44 -4.30 9.04
CA GLY A 73 3.66 -4.96 10.10
C GLY A 73 4.16 -6.36 10.43
N GLY A 74 3.44 -7.07 11.30
CA GLY A 74 3.84 -8.40 11.79
C GLY A 74 4.77 -8.31 13.00
N ALA A 75 5.92 -8.98 12.93
CA ALA A 75 6.95 -8.98 13.96
C ALA A 75 7.71 -7.65 14.10
N ASP A 76 7.59 -6.76 13.11
CA ASP A 76 8.13 -5.41 13.11
C ASP A 76 7.03 -4.37 12.82
N SER A 77 7.36 -3.09 12.95
CA SER A 77 6.43 -1.99 12.73
C SER A 77 7.14 -0.75 12.20
N GLY A 78 6.41 0.06 11.45
CA GLY A 78 6.87 1.35 10.95
C GLY A 78 6.60 1.51 9.46
N THR A 79 7.45 2.29 8.81
CA THR A 79 7.31 2.64 7.41
C THR A 79 8.65 2.67 6.72
N VAL A 80 8.69 2.21 5.47
CA VAL A 80 9.86 2.32 4.59
C VAL A 80 9.53 3.31 3.49
N ALA A 81 10.33 4.36 3.36
CA ALA A 81 10.24 5.27 2.23
C ALA A 81 10.91 4.63 1.01
N VAL A 82 10.23 4.67 -0.13
CA VAL A 82 10.76 4.22 -1.41
C VAL A 82 10.67 5.35 -2.42
N SER A 83 11.66 5.45 -3.30
CA SER A 83 11.73 6.49 -4.34
C SER A 83 12.16 5.89 -5.66
N GLY A 84 11.63 6.44 -6.75
CA GLY A 84 11.93 6.04 -8.11
C GLY A 84 12.65 7.13 -8.88
N PRO A 85 13.35 6.75 -9.98
CA PRO A 85 13.92 7.74 -10.88
C PRO A 85 12.81 8.57 -11.54
N ALA A 86 13.19 9.77 -11.97
CA ALA A 86 12.30 10.59 -12.77
C ALA A 86 11.98 9.93 -14.13
N ASN A 87 10.88 10.31 -14.77
CA ASN A 87 10.50 9.78 -16.08
C ASN A 87 11.62 9.98 -17.11
N ALA A 88 12.05 8.90 -17.77
CA ALA A 88 13.17 8.93 -18.71
C ALA A 88 12.82 9.59 -20.05
N GLU A 89 11.53 9.62 -20.39
CA GLU A 89 10.98 10.16 -21.63
C GLU A 89 9.84 11.14 -21.31
N PRO A 90 9.57 12.13 -22.19
CA PRO A 90 8.38 12.97 -22.06
C PRO A 90 7.10 12.14 -22.00
N ILE A 91 6.17 12.54 -21.14
CA ILE A 91 4.85 11.92 -20.97
C ILE A 91 3.83 12.82 -21.66
N PRO A 92 3.22 12.41 -22.79
CA PRO A 92 2.27 13.25 -23.51
C PRO A 92 1.02 13.56 -22.69
N ALA A 93 0.35 14.65 -23.03
CA ALA A 93 -0.94 15.00 -22.43
C ALA A 93 -1.97 13.87 -22.60
N ASN A 94 -2.80 13.70 -21.58
CA ASN A 94 -3.87 12.70 -21.49
C ASN A 94 -3.42 11.25 -21.62
N THR A 95 -2.14 10.96 -21.38
CA THR A 95 -1.63 9.58 -21.37
C THR A 95 -1.56 9.01 -19.94
N PRO A 96 -1.73 7.69 -19.77
CA PRO A 96 -1.50 7.03 -18.49
C PRO A 96 -0.05 7.23 -18.01
N ILE A 97 0.12 7.80 -16.82
CA ILE A 97 1.42 8.00 -16.20
C ILE A 97 1.90 6.65 -15.64
N LYS A 98 2.95 6.07 -16.24
CA LYS A 98 3.60 4.88 -15.70
C LYS A 98 4.55 5.29 -14.58
N ILE A 99 4.42 4.65 -13.42
CA ILE A 99 5.31 4.85 -12.28
C ILE A 99 6.51 3.90 -12.45
N SER A 100 7.72 4.47 -12.45
CA SER A 100 8.96 3.69 -12.40
C SER A 100 9.04 2.88 -11.12
N ASP A 101 9.83 1.80 -11.12
CA ASP A 101 10.08 1.03 -9.91
C ASP A 101 10.65 1.92 -8.81
N LEU A 102 10.04 1.83 -7.62
CA LEU A 102 10.48 2.55 -6.44
C LEU A 102 11.36 1.65 -5.60
N SER A 103 12.46 2.18 -5.09
CA SER A 103 13.36 1.42 -4.24
C SER A 103 13.61 2.09 -2.90
N GLY A 104 13.84 1.28 -1.88
CA GLY A 104 14.25 1.73 -0.55
C GLY A 104 14.83 0.58 0.24
N THR A 105 15.41 0.90 1.40
CA THR A 105 16.10 -0.09 2.23
C THR A 105 15.32 -0.33 3.51
N TYR A 106 15.09 -1.60 3.82
CA TYR A 106 14.51 -2.06 5.07
C TYR A 106 15.57 -2.74 5.92
N THR A 107 15.78 -2.26 7.14
CA THR A 107 16.65 -2.89 8.12
C THR A 107 15.80 -3.44 9.26
N PRO A 108 15.67 -4.76 9.38
CA PRO A 108 14.87 -5.36 10.43
C PRO A 108 15.48 -5.09 11.81
N LYS A 109 14.62 -4.80 12.79
CA LYS A 109 15.05 -4.61 14.19
C LYS A 109 14.89 -5.87 15.03
N LYS A 110 14.09 -6.83 14.56
CA LYS A 110 13.72 -8.06 15.27
C LYS A 110 13.58 -9.19 14.26
N SER A 111 13.75 -10.42 14.75
CA SER A 111 13.41 -11.62 14.00
C SER A 111 11.90 -11.88 13.99
N GLY A 112 11.43 -12.60 12.97
CA GLY A 112 10.05 -13.03 12.81
C GLY A 112 9.45 -12.68 11.45
N SER A 113 8.15 -12.95 11.33
CA SER A 113 7.38 -12.72 10.11
C SER A 113 7.01 -11.24 9.93
N VAL A 114 7.55 -10.59 8.92
CA VAL A 114 7.35 -9.17 8.62
C VAL A 114 6.56 -9.02 7.33
N THR A 115 5.51 -8.19 7.37
CA THR A 115 4.64 -7.93 6.22
C THR A 115 4.83 -6.53 5.68
N PHE A 116 4.79 -6.38 4.36
CA PHE A 116 4.92 -5.10 3.67
C PHE A 116 3.66 -4.82 2.87
N THR A 117 3.05 -3.68 3.14
CA THR A 117 1.80 -3.24 2.50
C THR A 117 2.02 -1.90 1.84
N ALA A 118 1.54 -1.75 0.61
CA ALA A 118 1.54 -0.47 -0.08
C ALA A 118 0.74 0.58 0.69
N SER A 119 1.32 1.76 0.88
CA SER A 119 0.67 2.91 1.53
C SER A 119 0.61 4.08 0.54
N THR A 120 0.72 5.30 1.06
CA THR A 120 0.67 6.55 0.30
C THR A 120 1.71 6.59 -0.81
N LEU A 121 1.25 6.90 -2.02
CA LEU A 121 2.07 7.25 -3.17
C LEU A 121 2.04 8.76 -3.36
N THR A 122 3.21 9.35 -3.58
CA THR A 122 3.41 10.78 -3.79
C THR A 122 4.11 10.99 -5.12
N ILE A 123 3.48 11.76 -6.00
CA ILE A 123 4.02 12.10 -7.31
C ILE A 123 4.26 13.60 -7.34
N SER A 124 5.52 14.00 -7.51
CA SER A 124 5.88 15.40 -7.70
C SER A 124 6.14 15.67 -9.18
N ALA A 125 5.43 16.63 -9.75
CA ALA A 125 5.62 17.06 -11.13
C ALA A 125 5.43 18.57 -11.29
N LEU A 126 6.36 19.23 -11.97
CA LEU A 126 6.30 20.68 -12.28
C LEU A 126 6.00 21.57 -11.04
N GLY A 127 6.54 21.21 -9.87
CA GLY A 127 6.30 21.94 -8.62
C GLY A 127 4.95 21.66 -7.93
N THR A 128 4.12 20.79 -8.49
CA THR A 128 2.89 20.29 -7.86
C THR A 128 3.11 18.91 -7.26
N THR A 129 2.42 18.63 -6.15
CA THR A 129 2.46 17.33 -5.48
C THR A 129 1.08 16.71 -5.52
N THR A 130 1.02 15.49 -6.06
CA THR A 130 -0.17 14.64 -6.05
C THR A 130 0.01 13.57 -4.99
N THR A 131 -0.94 13.46 -4.08
CA THR A 131 -0.92 12.47 -3.00
C THR A 131 -2.03 11.45 -3.23
N CYS A 132 -1.65 10.20 -3.41
CA CYS A 132 -2.51 9.05 -3.65
C CYS A 132 -2.56 8.16 -2.40
N THR A 133 -3.73 8.05 -1.78
CA THR A 133 -3.95 7.25 -0.57
C THR A 133 -4.77 6.00 -0.90
N PRO A 134 -4.38 4.80 -0.44
CA PRO A 134 -5.20 3.59 -0.59
C PRO A 134 -6.55 3.72 0.12
N THR A 135 -7.63 3.28 -0.54
CA THR A 135 -9.00 3.33 0.00
C THR A 135 -9.60 1.95 0.26
N ASN A 136 -8.98 0.88 -0.24
CA ASN A 136 -9.48 -0.50 -0.12
C ASN A 136 -8.76 -1.35 0.93
N ASN A 137 -7.94 -0.73 1.80
CA ASN A 137 -7.14 -1.39 2.83
C ASN A 137 -6.40 -2.65 2.29
N PRO A 138 -5.43 -2.46 1.38
CA PRO A 138 -4.81 -3.56 0.65
C PRO A 138 -4.12 -4.55 1.59
N LYS A 139 -4.14 -5.82 1.20
CA LYS A 139 -3.37 -6.87 1.89
C LYS A 139 -1.86 -6.67 1.67
N PRO A 140 -1.01 -7.26 2.52
CA PRO A 140 0.43 -7.28 2.26
C PRO A 140 0.73 -7.89 0.89
N SER A 141 1.61 -7.25 0.13
CA SER A 141 2.11 -7.78 -1.14
C SER A 141 3.40 -8.56 -0.97
N LEU A 142 4.08 -8.40 0.18
CA LEU A 142 5.27 -9.16 0.53
C LEU A 142 5.22 -9.59 2.00
N THR A 143 5.60 -10.83 2.25
CA THR A 143 5.92 -11.33 3.60
C THR A 143 7.34 -11.88 3.60
N LEU A 144 8.14 -11.46 4.58
CA LEU A 144 9.51 -11.92 4.80
C LEU A 144 9.64 -12.56 6.17
N GLU A 145 10.23 -13.74 6.21
CA GLU A 145 10.71 -14.35 7.44
C GLU A 145 12.11 -13.83 7.74
N ILE A 146 12.19 -12.89 8.68
CA ILE A 146 13.48 -12.38 9.16
C ILE A 146 14.05 -13.40 10.13
N LYS A 147 15.03 -14.17 9.68
CA LYS A 147 15.84 -14.99 10.57
C LYS A 147 16.81 -14.04 11.28
N GLY A 148 16.65 -13.91 12.60
CA GLY A 148 17.68 -13.22 13.39
C GLY A 148 19.01 -13.95 13.25
N ASP A 149 20.12 -13.24 13.38
CA ASP A 149 21.41 -13.87 13.65
C ASP A 149 21.21 -14.77 14.86
N GLY A 150 21.28 -16.09 14.63
CA GLY A 150 20.90 -17.08 15.60
C GLY A 150 21.80 -17.00 16.84
N GLY A 151 21.36 -16.25 17.85
CA GLY A 151 21.53 -16.71 19.22
C GLY A 151 20.85 -18.07 19.29
N SER A 152 21.68 -19.11 19.44
CA SER A 152 21.27 -20.50 19.55
C SER A 152 20.22 -20.65 20.67
N GLY A 153 18.94 -20.57 20.29
CA GLY A 153 17.83 -20.91 21.16
C GLY A 153 17.79 -22.41 21.26
N SER A 154 18.30 -22.94 22.37
CA SER A 154 18.10 -24.30 22.83
C SER A 154 16.65 -24.73 22.60
N GLY A 155 16.44 -25.68 21.69
CA GLY A 155 15.14 -26.23 21.31
C GLY A 155 15.31 -27.72 21.06
N GLY A 156 14.85 -28.51 22.02
CA GLY A 156 15.23 -29.89 22.25
C GLY A 156 14.92 -30.85 21.10
N SER A 157 15.79 -31.86 20.99
CA SER A 157 15.42 -33.17 20.45
C SER A 157 15.05 -34.07 21.62
N GLY A 158 13.88 -34.68 21.48
CA GLY A 158 13.25 -35.52 22.49
C GLY A 158 14.01 -36.81 22.81
N SER A 159 13.57 -37.35 23.92
CA SER A 159 13.87 -38.62 24.58
C SER A 159 14.39 -39.77 23.71
N GLY A 160 15.46 -40.39 24.20
CA GLY A 160 15.85 -41.76 23.87
C GLY A 160 17.20 -42.11 24.50
N GLY A 161 17.20 -42.84 25.61
CA GLY A 161 18.43 -43.40 26.18
C GLY A 161 18.32 -43.85 27.63
N SER A 162 18.11 -45.15 27.83
CA SER A 162 18.04 -45.86 29.11
C SER A 162 19.34 -45.77 29.91
N GLY A 163 19.23 -45.71 31.25
CA GLY A 163 20.34 -45.88 32.19
C GLY A 163 19.85 -46.39 33.54
N SER A 164 20.09 -47.67 33.79
CA SER A 164 19.75 -48.39 35.01
C SER A 164 20.72 -48.07 36.16
N GLY A 165 20.20 -48.11 37.39
CA GLY A 165 20.95 -48.55 38.58
C GLY A 165 21.58 -47.46 39.45
N GLY A 166 21.18 -47.42 40.72
CA GLY A 166 21.85 -46.62 41.75
C GLY A 166 21.05 -46.50 43.04
N SER A 167 21.04 -47.55 43.85
CA SER A 167 20.52 -47.54 45.22
C SER A 167 21.35 -46.61 46.10
N GLY A 168 20.70 -45.78 46.91
CA GLY A 168 21.36 -44.95 47.92
C GLY A 168 20.37 -44.44 48.95
N SER A 169 20.27 -45.15 50.08
CA SER A 169 19.59 -44.69 51.29
C SER A 169 20.25 -43.41 51.84
N GLY A 170 19.44 -42.45 52.27
CA GLY A 170 19.90 -41.26 52.98
C GLY A 170 18.74 -40.62 53.75
N SER A 171 18.73 -40.84 55.06
CA SER A 171 17.74 -40.33 56.02
C SER A 171 17.98 -38.87 56.38
N GLY A 172 16.89 -38.17 56.74
CA GLY A 172 16.90 -37.13 57.78
C GLY A 172 17.00 -35.67 57.34
N GLY A 173 16.05 -34.85 57.81
CA GLY A 173 16.16 -33.38 57.77
C GLY A 173 14.84 -32.65 57.93
N SER A 174 14.33 -32.57 59.16
CA SER A 174 13.24 -31.65 59.54
C SER A 174 13.72 -30.20 59.51
N GLY A 175 12.88 -29.28 59.00
CA GLY A 175 13.10 -27.84 59.05
C GLY A 175 11.77 -27.07 58.98
N SER A 176 11.43 -26.45 60.10
CA SER A 176 10.17 -25.74 60.39
C SER A 176 10.31 -24.22 60.16
N GLY A 177 9.19 -23.53 59.90
CA GLY A 177 9.01 -22.07 60.09
C GLY A 177 9.18 -21.22 58.81
N GLY A 178 8.34 -20.22 58.51
CA GLY A 178 7.27 -19.61 59.29
C GLY A 178 6.34 -18.73 58.44
N SER A 179 5.21 -18.39 59.04
CA SER A 179 4.15 -17.53 58.52
C SER A 179 4.55 -16.05 58.52
N GLY A 180 4.00 -15.27 57.59
CA GLY A 180 4.02 -13.81 57.60
C GLY A 180 2.82 -13.23 56.87
N SER A 181 1.89 -12.67 57.65
CA SER A 181 0.63 -12.03 57.23
C SER A 181 0.79 -10.51 57.17
N GLY A 182 -0.06 -9.84 56.40
CA GLY A 182 -0.37 -8.39 56.50
C GLY A 182 0.15 -7.54 55.33
N GLY A 183 -0.60 -6.60 54.76
CA GLY A 183 -1.90 -6.05 55.11
C GLY A 183 -2.42 -5.11 54.01
N SER A 184 -3.70 -4.77 54.10
CA SER A 184 -4.47 -3.88 53.23
C SER A 184 -4.07 -2.41 53.37
N GLY A 185 -4.33 -1.61 52.33
CA GLY A 185 -4.32 -0.15 52.41
C GLY A 185 -4.97 0.50 51.19
N SER A 186 -6.16 1.07 51.38
CA SER A 186 -6.93 1.88 50.42
C SER A 186 -6.84 3.37 50.79
N GLY A 187 -7.01 4.26 49.79
CA GLY A 187 -7.26 5.69 49.96
C GLY A 187 -6.03 6.57 49.70
N GLY A 188 -6.10 7.74 49.05
CA GLY A 188 -7.23 8.54 48.61
C GLY A 188 -6.74 9.77 47.82
N SER A 189 -7.71 10.54 47.34
CA SER A 189 -7.65 11.68 46.41
C SER A 189 -6.78 12.88 46.81
N GLY A 190 -6.41 13.68 45.81
CA GLY A 190 -5.92 15.05 45.99
C GLY A 190 -6.08 15.89 44.71
N SER A 191 -6.83 16.98 44.82
CA SER A 191 -7.26 17.94 43.80
C SER A 191 -6.57 19.32 43.98
N GLY A 192 -6.63 20.17 42.95
CA GLY A 192 -6.25 21.60 42.94
C GLY A 192 -5.40 21.91 41.71
N GLY A 193 -5.58 22.93 40.86
CA GLY A 193 -6.28 24.23 40.78
C GLY A 193 -5.53 24.99 39.64
N ALA A 194 -5.98 26.01 38.90
CA ALA A 194 -7.03 27.01 39.05
C ALA A 194 -7.34 27.68 37.68
N SER A 195 -8.53 28.30 37.60
CA SER A 195 -9.01 29.59 37.00
C SER A 195 -8.06 30.42 36.10
N SER A 196 -8.47 31.26 35.12
CA SER A 196 -9.69 32.07 34.91
C SER A 196 -9.64 32.84 33.56
N GLY A 197 -10.81 33.27 33.06
CA GLY A 197 -11.04 34.46 32.21
C GLY A 197 -11.48 34.13 30.77
N GLY A 198 -12.60 34.59 30.19
CA GLY A 198 -13.60 35.59 30.55
C GLY A 198 -13.83 36.52 29.35
N ALA A 199 -14.99 36.43 28.67
CA ALA A 199 -15.58 37.51 27.88
C ALA A 199 -17.04 37.20 27.50
N SER A 200 -17.92 38.13 27.83
CA SER A 200 -19.36 38.17 27.55
C SER A 200 -19.67 39.32 26.59
N THR A 201 -20.93 39.40 26.14
CA THR A 201 -21.62 40.41 25.29
C THR A 201 -21.51 40.16 23.78
N GLY A 202 -22.58 40.20 22.98
CA GLY A 202 -23.99 40.57 23.15
C GLY A 202 -24.47 41.24 21.86
N GLY A 203 -25.61 40.84 21.29
CA GLY A 203 -26.19 41.52 20.11
C GLY A 203 -27.32 40.74 19.44
N SER A 204 -28.56 41.12 19.74
CA SER A 204 -29.80 40.55 19.21
C SER A 204 -30.37 41.36 18.04
N SER A 205 -31.23 40.69 17.27
CA SER A 205 -32.42 41.16 16.54
C SER A 205 -32.29 41.83 15.16
N SER A 206 -32.87 41.20 14.14
CA SER A 206 -34.09 41.63 13.41
C SER A 206 -34.33 40.68 12.21
N THR A 207 -35.46 39.97 12.17
CA THR A 207 -36.69 40.28 11.40
C THR A 207 -36.60 39.95 9.90
N GLY A 208 -37.48 39.06 9.42
CA GLY A 208 -37.70 38.84 7.98
C GLY A 208 -38.63 37.66 7.71
N GLY A 209 -39.94 37.90 7.75
CA GLY A 209 -40.98 36.93 7.44
C GLY A 209 -41.28 36.80 5.94
N SER A 210 -41.90 35.68 5.60
CA SER A 210 -42.39 35.29 4.27
C SER A 210 -43.52 36.19 3.75
N SER A 211 -43.56 36.51 2.45
CA SER A 211 -44.68 36.19 1.52
C SER A 211 -44.60 36.91 0.16
N ALA A 212 -44.71 36.08 -0.89
CA ALA A 212 -45.53 36.19 -2.10
C ALA A 212 -45.43 37.35 -3.13
N THR A 213 -45.54 36.90 -4.41
CA THR A 213 -46.05 37.52 -5.65
C THR A 213 -45.13 38.33 -6.58
N GLY A 214 -44.92 37.76 -7.78
CA GLY A 214 -45.21 38.43 -9.06
C GLY A 214 -44.04 39.02 -9.86
N GLY A 215 -43.87 38.57 -11.12
CA GLY A 215 -43.22 39.39 -12.15
C GLY A 215 -42.31 38.65 -13.13
N SER A 216 -42.79 38.51 -14.37
CA SER A 216 -42.14 38.00 -15.58
C SER A 216 -40.89 38.77 -16.03
N SER A 217 -40.22 38.24 -17.07
CA SER A 217 -39.05 38.71 -17.85
C SER A 217 -37.71 38.27 -17.24
N GLY A 218 -36.81 37.56 -17.91
CA GLY A 218 -36.46 37.48 -19.33
C GLY A 218 -34.95 37.68 -19.40
N GLY A 219 -34.16 36.62 -19.63
CA GLY A 219 -32.70 36.74 -19.69
C GLY A 219 -31.97 35.41 -19.83
N GLN A 220 -31.43 35.19 -21.02
CA GLN A 220 -30.66 34.07 -21.55
C GLN A 220 -29.86 33.18 -20.56
N LEU A 221 -30.03 31.86 -20.72
CA LEU A 221 -29.01 30.84 -20.44
C LEU A 221 -28.05 30.74 -21.64
N PRO A 222 -26.73 30.57 -21.44
CA PRO A 222 -25.83 30.25 -22.54
C PRO A 222 -26.12 28.82 -23.06
N GLN A 223 -26.44 28.72 -24.35
CA GLN A 223 -26.46 27.46 -25.08
C GLN A 223 -25.05 26.90 -25.19
N THR A 224 -24.77 25.79 -24.51
CA THR A 224 -23.62 24.95 -24.80
C THR A 224 -24.10 23.56 -25.24
N GLY A 225 -24.28 23.42 -26.54
CA GLY A 225 -24.52 22.13 -27.17
C GLY A 225 -24.20 22.22 -28.66
N PRO A 226 -23.16 21.54 -29.16
CA PRO A 226 -23.06 21.24 -30.58
C PRO A 226 -24.05 20.12 -30.90
N ALA A 227 -25.22 20.49 -31.43
CA ALA A 227 -26.07 19.59 -32.17
C ALA A 227 -25.59 19.59 -33.62
N ASP A 228 -24.55 18.79 -33.91
CA ASP A 228 -24.20 18.31 -35.25
C ASP A 228 -23.17 17.18 -35.09
N SER A 229 -23.66 15.95 -34.93
CA SER A 229 -22.87 14.73 -35.08
C SER A 229 -23.74 13.64 -35.68
N ALA A 230 -24.25 13.94 -36.87
CA ALA A 230 -24.68 12.94 -37.83
C ALA A 230 -23.66 12.98 -38.98
N ILE A 231 -23.26 11.79 -39.46
CA ILE A 231 -22.29 11.54 -40.53
C ILE A 231 -20.82 11.41 -40.07
N ALA A 232 -20.49 10.29 -39.43
CA ALA A 232 -19.20 9.59 -39.62
C ALA A 232 -19.23 8.13 -39.08
N LEU A 233 -20.34 7.42 -39.25
CA LEU A 233 -20.40 5.96 -39.11
C LEU A 233 -19.98 5.36 -40.45
N GLY A 234 -18.68 5.24 -40.72
CA GLY A 234 -18.22 4.85 -42.06
C GLY A 234 -16.83 4.25 -42.21
N THR A 235 -16.11 3.87 -41.14
CA THR A 235 -14.72 3.37 -41.28
C THR A 235 -14.32 2.24 -40.31
N LEU A 236 -15.26 1.45 -39.80
CA LEU A 236 -14.97 0.31 -38.89
C LEU A 236 -15.31 -1.08 -39.46
N GLY A 237 -15.32 -1.27 -40.79
CA GLY A 237 -15.72 -2.55 -41.42
C GLY A 237 -14.72 -3.22 -42.36
N GLY A 238 -13.48 -2.70 -42.51
CA GLY A 238 -12.66 -3.00 -43.69
C GLY A 238 -11.46 -3.96 -43.54
N THR A 239 -10.98 -4.28 -42.33
CA THR A 239 -9.65 -4.93 -42.18
C THR A 239 -9.65 -6.32 -41.54
N VAL A 240 -10.80 -6.90 -41.20
CA VAL A 240 -10.87 -8.23 -40.55
C VAL A 240 -10.97 -9.39 -41.56
N LEU A 241 -11.17 -9.12 -42.86
CA LEU A 241 -11.46 -10.18 -43.85
C LEU A 241 -10.28 -10.67 -44.72
N LEU A 242 -9.02 -10.30 -44.42
CA LEU A 242 -7.87 -10.63 -45.30
C LEU A 242 -6.71 -11.40 -44.66
N THR A 243 -6.79 -11.81 -43.39
CA THR A 243 -5.76 -12.65 -42.73
C THR A 243 -6.19 -14.10 -42.46
N GLY A 244 -7.44 -14.46 -42.76
CA GLY A 244 -7.99 -15.79 -42.46
C GLY A 244 -7.59 -16.93 -43.42
N ILE A 245 -7.04 -16.63 -44.61
CA ILE A 245 -6.82 -17.65 -45.66
C ILE A 245 -5.38 -18.22 -45.63
N ALA A 246 -4.42 -17.54 -44.99
CA ALA A 246 -3.03 -18.01 -44.90
C ALA A 246 -2.78 -19.04 -43.79
N GLY A 247 -3.63 -19.11 -42.76
CA GLY A 247 -3.44 -20.00 -41.60
C GLY A 247 -3.84 -21.46 -41.85
N THR A 248 -4.84 -21.71 -42.70
CA THR A 248 -5.37 -23.06 -42.95
C THR A 248 -4.43 -23.91 -43.82
N LEU A 249 -3.59 -23.28 -44.65
CA LEU A 249 -2.64 -24.00 -45.52
C LEU A 249 -1.39 -24.50 -44.78
N TRP A 250 -1.06 -23.93 -43.61
CA TRP A 250 0.12 -24.33 -42.83
C TRP A 250 -0.16 -25.47 -41.84
N LEU A 251 -1.42 -25.64 -41.41
CA LEU A 251 -1.82 -26.71 -40.47
C LEU A 251 -1.96 -28.11 -41.09
N THR A 252 -2.05 -28.23 -42.42
CA THR A 252 -2.10 -29.54 -43.10
C THR A 252 -0.71 -30.08 -43.48
N ARG A 253 0.33 -29.24 -43.56
CA ARG A 253 1.68 -29.66 -43.97
C ARG A 253 2.48 -30.33 -42.85
N ARG A 254 2.20 -30.04 -41.57
CA ARG A 254 2.95 -30.61 -40.43
C ARG A 254 2.48 -32.01 -39.98
N ARG A 255 1.36 -32.52 -40.48
CA ARG A 255 0.83 -33.84 -40.08
C ARG A 255 1.34 -35.03 -40.92
N ARG A 256 2.27 -34.81 -41.88
CA ARG A 256 2.84 -35.87 -42.72
C ARG A 256 4.32 -36.20 -42.47
N ALA A 257 4.96 -35.61 -41.45
CA ALA A 257 6.37 -35.83 -41.14
C ALA A 257 6.59 -36.66 -39.85
N GLY A 258 5.72 -37.63 -39.57
CA GLY A 258 5.81 -38.43 -38.35
C GLY A 258 5.06 -39.74 -38.41
N VAL A 259 5.27 -40.55 -39.45
CA VAL A 259 5.04 -42.00 -39.41
C VAL A 259 6.07 -42.68 -40.32
N ARG A 260 6.88 -43.54 -39.67
CA ARG A 260 7.90 -44.47 -40.18
C ARG A 260 9.28 -43.91 -40.49
#